data_AF-R5CTK2-F1
#
_entry.id   AF-R5CTK2-F1
#
_cell.length_a   1.000
_cell.length_b   1.000
_cell.length_c   1.000
_cell.angle_alpha   90.00
_cell.angle_beta   90.00
_cell.angle_gamma   90.00
#
_symmetry.space_group_name_H-M   'P 1'
#
loop_
_entity.id
_entity.type
_entity.pdbx_description
1 polymer ?
#
loop_
_entity_poly.entity_id
_entity_poly.type
_entity_poly.pdbx_seq_one_letter_code
_entity_poly.pdbx_strand_id
1 'polypeptide(L)'
;MITGIKKKNKLTEIWFDETGSAVNIRTYSTDLKNRLTAYAAKYPAHCRLTDDDECGCLTFEIDRRRFSVRLTAPYSEDRRSKAKETMTAVNQRRQNDNFKKPL
;
A
#
# COMPACT_ATOMS: atom_id res chain seq x y z
N MET A 1 2.26 -13.19 -12.12
CA MET A 1 3.61 -13.33 -11.55
C MET A 1 3.52 -14.19 -10.29
N ILE A 2 3.93 -15.45 -10.38
CA ILE A 2 3.92 -16.39 -9.25
C ILE A 2 5.24 -16.19 -8.50
N THR A 3 5.26 -15.24 -7.58
CA THR A 3 6.35 -15.16 -6.59
C THR A 3 6.19 -16.38 -5.67
N GLY A 4 7.22 -17.23 -5.53
CA GLY A 4 7.23 -18.42 -4.65
C GLY A 4 7.01 -18.12 -3.15
N ILE A 5 6.88 -16.83 -2.80
CA ILE A 5 6.59 -16.33 -1.47
C ILE A 5 5.08 -16.33 -1.24
N LYS A 6 4.61 -17.17 -0.28
CA LYS A 6 3.21 -17.19 0.17
C LYS A 6 2.80 -15.79 0.65
N LYS A 7 1.57 -15.33 0.35
CA LYS A 7 1.04 -14.01 0.77
C LYS A 7 1.30 -13.67 2.25
N LYS A 8 1.23 -14.66 3.14
CA LYS A 8 1.49 -14.54 4.58
C LYS A 8 2.93 -14.15 4.94
N ASN A 9 3.90 -14.37 4.04
CA ASN A 9 5.32 -14.06 4.23
C ASN A 9 5.69 -12.68 3.64
N LYS A 10 4.73 -11.93 3.09
CA LYS A 10 4.95 -10.60 2.52
C LYS A 10 4.83 -9.54 3.61
N LEU A 11 5.89 -9.40 4.41
CA LEU A 11 5.99 -8.41 5.48
C LEU A 11 6.28 -7.01 4.89
N THR A 12 5.78 -5.97 5.55
CA THR A 12 6.30 -4.60 5.36
C THR A 12 7.13 -4.24 6.58
N GLU A 13 8.40 -3.95 6.36
CA GLU A 13 9.36 -3.58 7.39
C GLU A 13 9.62 -2.08 7.30
N ILE A 14 9.56 -1.39 8.44
CA ILE A 14 9.86 0.03 8.56
C ILE A 14 10.84 0.18 9.71
N TRP A 15 12.05 0.66 9.43
CA TRP A 15 13.09 0.83 10.43
C TRP A 15 13.73 2.21 10.40
N PHE A 16 14.17 2.64 11.58
CA PHE A 16 14.84 3.91 11.82
C PHE A 16 16.25 3.60 12.29
N ASP A 17 17.24 4.22 11.65
CA ASP A 17 18.62 4.21 12.13
C ASP A 17 18.82 5.32 13.17
N GLU A 18 19.38 5.04 14.34
CA GLU A 18 19.65 6.09 15.34
C GLU A 18 20.56 7.19 14.79
N THR A 19 21.49 6.83 13.91
CA THR A 19 22.50 7.74 13.35
C THR A 19 22.10 8.31 11.99
N GLY A 20 21.33 7.56 11.21
CA GLY A 20 20.88 7.96 9.88
C GLY A 20 19.82 9.07 9.93
N SER A 21 19.67 9.81 8.84
CA SER A 21 18.58 10.80 8.66
C SER A 21 17.38 10.23 7.89
N ALA A 22 17.44 8.96 7.50
CA ALA A 22 16.41 8.29 6.70
C ALA A 22 15.59 7.29 7.52
N VAL A 23 14.43 6.96 6.97
CA VAL A 23 13.60 5.81 7.33
C VAL A 23 13.67 4.86 6.15
N ASN A 24 13.86 3.58 6.43
CA ASN A 24 13.91 2.56 5.42
C ASN A 24 12.60 1.78 5.43
N ILE A 25 12.01 1.66 4.25
CA ILE A 25 10.73 1.00 4.05
C ILE A 25 10.93 -0.11 3.03
N ARG A 26 10.78 -1.36 3.47
CA ARG A 26 10.79 -2.53 2.61
C ARG A 26 9.40 -3.11 2.54
N THR A 27 8.85 -3.26 1.33
CA THR A 27 7.44 -3.66 1.18
C THR A 27 7.13 -4.40 -0.11
N TYR A 28 6.22 -5.37 0.01
CA TYR A 28 5.55 -6.02 -1.12
C TYR A 28 4.19 -5.39 -1.48
N SER A 29 3.69 -4.44 -0.69
CA SER A 29 2.37 -3.83 -0.89
C SER A 29 2.34 -3.00 -2.16
N THR A 30 1.51 -3.38 -3.14
CA THR A 30 1.42 -2.67 -4.42
C THR A 30 1.02 -1.21 -4.25
N ASP A 31 0.06 -0.90 -3.38
CA ASP A 31 -0.36 0.49 -3.12
C ASP A 31 0.80 1.33 -2.57
N LEU A 32 1.50 0.80 -1.56
CA LEU A 32 2.59 1.51 -0.92
C LEU A 32 3.77 1.70 -1.88
N LYS A 33 4.13 0.67 -2.66
CA LYS A 33 5.15 0.77 -3.71
C LYS A 33 4.84 1.88 -4.70
N ASN A 34 3.63 1.89 -5.27
CA ASN A 34 3.24 2.89 -6.25
C ASN A 34 3.32 4.32 -5.69
N ARG A 35 2.88 4.49 -4.44
CA ARG A 35 2.94 5.80 -3.76
C ARG A 35 4.38 6.24 -3.49
N LEU A 36 5.26 5.34 -3.05
CA LEU A 36 6.67 5.64 -2.79
C LEU A 36 7.44 5.90 -4.10
N THR A 37 7.22 5.11 -5.15
CA THR A 37 7.80 5.35 -6.48
C THR A 37 7.39 6.72 -7.02
N ALA A 38 6.10 7.06 -6.95
CA ALA A 38 5.62 8.38 -7.39
C ALA A 38 6.23 9.52 -6.54
N TYR A 39 6.36 9.31 -5.22
CA TYR A 39 6.97 10.29 -4.33
C TYR A 39 8.47 10.48 -4.62
N ALA A 40 9.21 9.39 -4.83
CA ALA A 40 10.63 9.40 -5.18
C ALA A 40 10.88 10.09 -6.52
N ALA A 41 10.04 9.83 -7.53
CA ALA A 41 10.13 10.51 -8.83
C ALA A 41 9.90 12.03 -8.71
N LYS A 42 8.99 12.46 -7.82
CA LYS A 42 8.68 13.88 -7.61
C LYS A 42 9.69 14.60 -6.71
N TYR A 43 10.28 13.89 -5.74
CA TYR A 43 11.16 14.45 -4.72
C TYR A 43 12.42 13.57 -4.50
N PRO A 44 13.29 13.43 -5.51
CA PRO A 44 14.42 12.49 -5.47
C PRO A 44 15.45 12.78 -4.37
N ALA A 45 15.54 14.03 -3.90
CA ALA A 45 16.40 14.40 -2.78
C ALA A 45 15.86 13.91 -1.41
N HIS A 46 14.57 13.58 -1.31
CA HIS A 46 13.92 13.19 -0.07
C HIS A 46 13.44 11.74 -0.05
N CYS A 47 13.35 11.09 -1.20
CA CYS A 47 13.02 9.67 -1.27
C CYS A 47 13.65 9.05 -2.50
N ARG A 48 14.24 7.86 -2.33
CA ARG A 48 14.84 7.08 -3.40
C ARG A 48 14.54 5.60 -3.23
N LEU A 49 14.39 4.91 -4.35
CA LEU A 49 14.45 3.46 -4.40
C LEU A 49 15.91 3.04 -4.18
N THR A 50 16.15 2.16 -3.23
CA THR A 50 17.50 1.66 -2.89
C THR A 50 17.71 0.20 -3.26
N ASP A 51 16.64 -0.58 -3.35
CA ASP A 51 16.72 -1.99 -3.71
C ASP A 51 15.41 -2.49 -4.35
N ASP A 52 15.54 -3.43 -5.28
CA ASP A 52 14.45 -4.21 -5.88
C ASP A 52 14.88 -5.68 -5.83
N ASP A 53 14.16 -6.49 -5.07
CA ASP A 53 14.52 -7.91 -4.91
C ASP A 53 14.16 -8.76 -6.14
N GLU A 54 13.62 -8.13 -7.19
CA GLU A 54 13.10 -8.71 -8.43
C GLU A 54 11.93 -9.72 -8.23
N CYS A 55 11.61 -10.02 -6.97
CA CYS A 55 10.53 -10.86 -6.50
C CYS A 55 9.32 -10.03 -6.03
N GLY A 56 9.34 -8.73 -6.33
CA GLY A 56 8.25 -7.79 -6.10
C GLY A 56 8.29 -7.10 -4.74
N CYS A 57 9.38 -7.20 -3.98
CA CYS A 57 9.69 -6.32 -2.87
C CYS A 57 10.50 -5.12 -3.35
N LEU A 58 10.14 -3.93 -2.90
CA LEU A 58 10.95 -2.74 -3.10
C LEU A 58 11.38 -2.17 -1.75
N THR A 59 12.61 -1.66 -1.71
CA THR A 59 13.15 -0.94 -0.56
C THR A 59 13.37 0.52 -0.93
N PHE A 60 12.87 1.41 -0.08
CA PHE A 60 13.02 2.85 -0.23
C PHE A 60 13.68 3.44 1.00
N GLU A 61 14.50 4.46 0.77
CA GLU A 61 14.88 5.42 1.79
C GLU A 61 14.02 6.67 1.65
N ILE A 62 13.48 7.15 2.77
CA ILE A 62 12.77 8.43 2.86
C ILE A 62 13.39 9.28 3.97
N ASP A 63 13.55 10.57 3.73
CA ASP A 63 13.95 11.54 4.76
C ASP A 63 13.01 11.42 5.96
N ARG A 64 13.58 11.23 7.16
CA ARG A 64 12.85 11.04 8.41
C ARG A 64 11.84 12.13 8.69
N ARG A 65 12.12 13.37 8.28
CA ARG A 65 11.22 14.51 8.47
C ARG A 65 9.98 14.44 7.56
N ARG A 66 9.98 13.57 6.55
CA ARG A 66 8.89 13.38 5.58
C ARG A 66 8.06 12.12 5.84
N PHE A 67 8.48 11.28 6.78
CA PHE A 67 7.74 10.09 7.18
C PHE A 67 6.93 10.35 8.45
N SER A 68 5.66 9.95 8.46
CA SER A 68 4.79 10.06 9.63
C SER A 68 3.85 8.87 9.74
N VAL A 69 3.69 8.34 10.95
CA VAL A 69 2.64 7.36 11.26
C VAL A 69 1.41 8.12 11.76
N ARG A 70 0.27 7.94 11.09
CA ARG A 70 -1.00 8.52 11.50
C ARG A 70 -1.82 7.49 12.26
N LEU A 71 -2.01 7.71 13.57
CA LEU A 71 -2.96 6.95 14.37
C LEU A 71 -4.35 7.53 14.20
N THR A 72 -5.32 6.67 13.88
CA THR A 72 -6.71 7.08 13.65
C THR A 72 -7.63 6.32 14.57
N ALA A 73 -8.65 6.98 15.12
CA ALA A 73 -9.69 6.31 15.88
C ALA A 73 -10.30 5.17 15.03
N PRO A 74 -10.55 3.99 15.63
CA PRO A 74 -11.19 2.91 14.92
C PRO A 74 -12.56 3.38 14.41
N TYR A 75 -12.96 2.89 13.24
CA TYR A 75 -14.28 3.22 12.70
C TYR A 75 -15.39 2.69 13.62
N SER A 76 -16.40 3.52 13.87
CA SER A 76 -17.63 3.12 14.57
C SER A 76 -18.36 2.02 13.83
N GLU A 77 -19.17 1.25 14.55
CA GLU A 77 -19.98 0.18 13.96
C GLU A 77 -20.92 0.70 12.87
N ASP A 78 -21.58 1.83 13.10
CA ASP A 78 -22.43 2.50 12.10
C ASP A 78 -21.68 2.78 10.80
N ARG A 79 -20.44 3.28 10.90
CA ARG A 79 -19.62 3.57 9.72
C ARG A 79 -19.25 2.28 8.99
N ARG A 80 -18.93 1.21 9.72
CA ARG A 80 -18.64 -0.11 9.14
C ARG A 80 -19.87 -0.71 8.47
N SER A 81 -21.07 -0.60 9.06
CA SER A 81 -22.32 -1.09 8.48
C SER A 81 -22.65 -0.36 7.18
N LYS A 82 -22.64 0.99 7.21
CA LYS A 82 -22.87 1.81 6.01
C LYS A 82 -21.89 1.46 4.90
N ALA A 83 -20.60 1.32 5.20
CA ALA A 83 -19.60 0.91 4.19
C ALA A 83 -19.91 -0.48 3.60
N LYS A 84 -20.33 -1.44 4.43
CA LYS A 84 -20.72 -2.79 4.00
C LYS A 84 -21.96 -2.78 3.12
N GLU A 85 -22.98 -2.02 3.48
CA GLU A 85 -24.21 -1.84 2.69
C GLU A 85 -23.88 -1.24 1.31
N THR A 86 -23.07 -0.17 1.28
CA THR A 86 -22.64 0.46 0.03
C THR A 86 -21.90 -0.52 -0.88
N MET A 87 -20.96 -1.31 -0.33
CA MET A 87 -20.24 -2.32 -1.12
C MET A 87 -21.13 -3.46 -1.60
N THR A 88 -22.08 -3.90 -0.78
CA THR A 88 -23.08 -4.91 -1.17
C THR A 88 -23.90 -4.42 -2.35
N ALA A 89 -24.38 -3.17 -2.29
CA ALA A 89 -25.15 -2.56 -3.37
C ALA A 89 -24.32 -2.40 -4.66
N VAL A 90 -23.05 -1.99 -4.56
CA VAL A 90 -22.14 -1.90 -5.73
C VAL A 90 -21.93 -3.27 -6.37
N ASN A 91 -21.76 -4.32 -5.57
CA ASN A 91 -21.57 -5.67 -6.10
C ASN A 91 -22.84 -6.21 -6.76
N GLN A 92 -24.02 -5.98 -6.19
CA GLN A 92 -25.29 -6.33 -6.81
C GLN A 92 -25.49 -5.62 -8.15
N ARG A 93 -25.16 -4.33 -8.25
CA ARG A 93 -25.19 -3.58 -9.51
C ARG A 93 -24.27 -4.21 -10.56
N ARG A 94 -23.01 -4.51 -10.19
CA ARG A 94 -22.06 -5.18 -11.10
C ARG A 94 -22.56 -6.53 -11.61
N GLN A 95 -23.19 -7.33 -10.76
CA GLN A 95 -23.75 -8.62 -11.17
C GLN A 95 -24.90 -8.43 -12.15
N ASN A 96 -25.80 -7.49 -11.88
CA ASN A 96 -26.91 -7.17 -12.76
C ASN A 96 -26.44 -6.62 -14.12
N ASP A 97 -25.39 -5.79 -14.13
CA ASP A 97 -24.80 -5.24 -15.35
C ASP A 97 -24.08 -6.31 -16.18
N ASN A 98 -23.41 -7.27 -15.51
CA ASN A 98 -22.78 -8.41 -16.19
C ASN A 98 -23.83 -9.38 -16.77
N PHE A 99 -24.95 -9.60 -16.09
CA PHE A 99 -26.06 -10.41 -16.60
C PHE A 99 -26.77 -9.78 -17.81
N LYS A 100 -26.69 -8.45 -17.97
CA LYS A 100 -27.34 -7.70 -19.07
C LYS A 100 -26.46 -7.50 -20.31
N LYS A 101 -25.19 -7.94 -20.30
CA LYS A 101 -24.35 -7.89 -21.50
C LYS A 101 -24.75 -9.03 -22.46
N PRO A 102 -25.16 -8.72 -23.71
CA PRO A 102 -25.36 -9.76 -24.71
C PRO A 102 -24.00 -10.40 -25.09
N LEU A 103 -24.06 -11.68 -25.49
CA LEU A 103 -22.94 -12.50 -25.96
C LEU A 103 -22.18 -11.84 -27.12
#